data_AF-A0A496PGT8-F1
#
_entry.id   AF-A0A496PGT8-F1
#
_cell.length_a   1.000
_cell.length_b   1.000
_cell.length_c   1.000
_cell.angle_alpha   90.00
_cell.angle_beta   90.00
_cell.angle_gamma   90.00
#
_symmetry.space_group_name_H-M   'P 1'
#
loop_
_entity.id
_entity.type
_entity.pdbx_description
1 polymer ?
#
loop_
_entity_poly.entity_id
_entity_poly.type
_entity_poly.pdbx_seq_one_letter_code
_entity_poly.pdbx_strand_id
1 'polypeptide(L)'
;MDDVYHVDMAMGPADRDWLAARDPNAHPQLLADIAARRWDLHALIAQHPRAYPQLRQWIAAVNPNSMRPQQLTPRRSGAWGWVIGVGSLTLVGAVALISALISSSLVPSDPDTRQPRTPLASRQAPLPSRQIPIPTHRAPLPSRQPLPTRPAPQPAPSAPSTDPVAKVIAAFKKDRDKFNTLAAKLNGNPVAPLVTNERRFRYLEGYLSQSGLSESNAKKAATEARQHLESLEKAIAAAKKRRGNSSGTSIEQYVDDSADGFVALSWDATTACNSKLKGDMKIGGCVKDNKAKIHLRRRDGTFGQWSQKMIVVHEMAHVYQVVDEERNWPKASEMDKLLKKGLFRGSHESMADCYSLEYLDEPDLKQGNAWVGYGYVCNASERKAIRKWAADVNVPMTD
;
A
#
# COMPACT_ATOMS: atom_id res chain seq x y z
N MET A 1 33.92 18.17 -29.19
CA MET A 1 33.08 17.07 -29.73
C MET A 1 32.95 16.05 -28.59
N ASP A 2 32.22 16.35 -27.51
CA ASP A 2 30.76 16.60 -27.46
C ASP A 2 30.03 15.40 -28.10
N ASP A 3 29.13 14.71 -27.40
CA ASP A 3 27.96 15.32 -26.75
C ASP A 3 27.66 14.84 -25.31
N VAL A 4 26.76 15.55 -24.62
CA VAL A 4 26.45 15.41 -23.18
C VAL A 4 25.10 14.72 -22.96
N TYR A 5 25.11 13.51 -22.39
CA TYR A 5 23.90 12.91 -21.82
C TYR A 5 23.62 13.43 -20.41
N HIS A 6 22.93 14.57 -20.34
CA HIS A 6 22.26 15.00 -19.11
C HIS A 6 21.18 13.98 -18.73
N VAL A 7 21.32 13.35 -17.55
CA VAL A 7 20.26 12.55 -16.93
C VAL A 7 19.73 13.30 -15.72
N ASP A 8 18.71 14.13 -15.92
CA ASP A 8 17.97 14.78 -14.85
C ASP A 8 17.15 13.75 -14.06
N MET A 9 17.80 13.11 -13.08
CA MET A 9 17.12 12.30 -12.07
C MET A 9 16.36 13.23 -11.12
N ALA A 10 15.13 13.59 -11.52
CA ALA A 10 14.23 14.41 -10.73
C ALA A 10 13.90 13.74 -9.38
N MET A 11 14.63 14.10 -8.32
CA MET A 11 14.28 13.78 -6.94
C MET A 11 12.84 14.24 -6.66
N GLY A 12 12.06 13.37 -6.00
CA GLY A 12 10.66 13.67 -5.70
C GLY A 12 10.52 14.94 -4.85
N PRO A 13 9.39 15.67 -4.95
CA PRO A 13 9.19 16.91 -4.16
C PRO A 13 9.43 16.71 -2.65
N ALA A 14 9.08 15.52 -2.12
CA ALA A 14 9.29 15.16 -0.73
C ALA A 14 10.79 15.12 -0.30
N ASP A 15 11.68 14.68 -1.18
CA ASP A 15 13.12 14.65 -0.89
C ASP A 15 13.73 16.05 -0.94
N ARG A 16 13.32 16.85 -1.94
CA ARG A 16 13.82 18.22 -2.14
C ARG A 16 13.49 19.12 -0.95
N ASP A 17 12.28 19.02 -0.42
CA ASP A 17 11.83 19.76 0.76
C ASP A 17 12.60 19.37 2.04
N TRP A 18 12.87 18.07 2.24
CA TRP A 18 13.64 17.59 3.40
C TRP A 18 15.10 18.04 3.34
N LEU A 19 15.69 18.08 2.14
CA LEU A 19 17.05 18.60 1.93
C LEU A 19 17.10 20.12 2.18
N ALA A 20 16.16 20.88 1.62
CA ALA A 20 16.09 22.33 1.79
C ALA A 20 15.81 22.75 3.24
N ALA A 21 15.03 21.99 4.01
CA ALA A 21 14.83 22.24 5.45
C ALA A 21 16.06 21.91 6.32
N ARG A 22 17.11 21.30 5.76
CA ARG A 22 18.37 20.97 6.45
C ARG A 22 19.58 21.80 5.99
N ASP A 23 19.49 22.55 4.91
CA ASP A 23 20.55 23.46 4.47
C ASP A 23 20.54 24.72 5.35
N PRO A 24 21.57 24.97 6.19
CA PRO A 24 21.61 26.14 7.07
C PRO A 24 21.54 27.48 6.32
N ASN A 25 21.80 27.49 5.00
CA ASN A 25 21.71 28.69 4.17
C ASN A 25 20.33 28.89 3.53
N ALA A 26 19.41 27.92 3.63
CA ALA A 26 18.12 27.91 2.95
C ALA A 26 17.32 29.21 3.13
N HIS A 27 16.72 29.67 2.03
CA HIS A 27 16.02 30.95 1.99
C HIS A 27 14.81 30.95 2.96
N PRO A 28 14.61 32.00 3.78
CA PRO A 28 13.53 32.03 4.78
C PRO A 28 12.13 31.80 4.21
N GLN A 29 11.85 32.29 2.99
CA GLN A 29 10.57 32.03 2.31
C GLN A 29 10.42 30.55 1.95
N LEU A 30 11.47 29.89 1.45
CA LEU A 30 11.44 28.47 1.10
C LEU A 30 11.15 27.61 2.35
N LEU A 31 11.70 27.99 3.51
CA LEU A 31 11.39 27.33 4.79
C LEU A 31 9.90 27.50 5.18
N ALA A 32 9.29 28.66 4.90
CA ALA A 32 7.87 28.88 5.11
C ALA A 32 7.00 28.07 4.13
N ASP A 33 7.35 28.08 2.83
CA ASP A 33 6.64 27.33 1.80
C ASP A 33 6.72 25.81 2.02
N ILE A 34 7.84 25.33 2.58
CA ILE A 34 8.01 23.94 3.03
C ILE A 34 7.15 23.69 4.27
N ALA A 35 7.23 24.53 5.31
CA ALA A 35 6.43 24.34 6.52
C ALA A 35 4.91 24.34 6.24
N ALA A 36 4.45 25.10 5.25
CA ALA A 36 3.06 25.11 4.78
C ALA A 36 2.60 23.77 4.18
N ARG A 37 3.52 22.96 3.61
CA ARG A 37 3.22 21.68 2.93
C ARG A 37 3.84 20.43 3.59
N ARG A 38 4.69 20.59 4.61
CA ARG A 38 5.45 19.52 5.28
C ARG A 38 5.42 19.65 6.80
N TRP A 39 4.33 19.14 7.37
CA TRP A 39 4.10 19.06 8.82
C TRP A 39 5.19 18.30 9.58
N ASP A 40 5.79 17.29 8.96
CA ASP A 40 6.88 16.49 9.54
C ASP A 40 8.21 17.25 9.65
N LEU A 41 8.39 18.30 8.85
CA LEU A 41 9.57 19.18 8.91
C LEU A 41 9.40 20.33 9.91
N HIS A 42 8.23 20.47 10.56
CA HIS A 42 7.98 21.55 11.53
C HIS A 42 8.97 21.61 12.68
N ALA A 43 9.31 20.48 13.31
CA ALA A 43 10.27 20.46 14.42
C ALA A 43 11.69 20.87 13.98
N LEU A 44 12.08 20.51 12.75
CA LEU A 44 13.35 20.89 12.13
C LEU A 44 13.36 22.38 11.76
N ILE A 45 12.30 22.88 11.13
CA ILE A 45 12.17 24.27 10.70
C ILE A 45 12.03 25.21 11.91
N ALA A 46 11.32 24.80 12.97
CA ALA A 46 11.24 25.54 14.24
C ALA A 46 12.60 25.71 14.94
N GLN A 47 13.58 24.85 14.63
CA GLN A 47 14.97 24.93 15.11
C GLN A 47 15.91 25.59 14.09
N HIS A 48 15.52 25.70 12.82
CA HIS A 48 16.39 26.12 11.73
C HIS A 48 16.91 27.56 11.88
N PRO A 49 18.23 27.84 11.73
CA PRO A 49 18.80 29.15 12.02
C PRO A 49 18.19 30.31 11.20
N ARG A 50 17.69 30.03 10.00
CA ARG A 50 17.06 31.03 9.12
C ARG A 50 15.52 31.07 9.17
N ALA A 51 14.88 30.27 10.03
CA ALA A 51 13.44 30.35 10.23
C ALA A 51 13.09 31.53 11.16
N TYR A 52 12.35 32.50 10.63
CA TYR A 52 11.98 33.75 11.29
C TYR A 52 10.95 33.56 12.42
N PRO A 53 10.86 34.47 13.42
CA PRO A 53 10.06 34.26 14.62
C PRO A 53 8.58 33.97 14.35
N GLN A 54 7.96 34.66 13.39
CA GLN A 54 6.56 34.48 13.02
C GLN A 54 6.29 33.10 12.40
N LEU A 55 7.23 32.56 11.62
CA LEU A 55 7.15 31.18 11.11
C LEU A 55 7.22 30.17 12.26
N ARG A 56 8.11 30.39 13.23
CA ARG A 56 8.20 29.55 14.43
C ARG A 56 6.91 29.62 15.27
N GLN A 57 6.35 30.81 15.47
CA GLN A 57 5.08 31.02 16.17
C GLN A 57 3.91 30.33 15.46
N TRP A 58 3.83 30.44 14.12
CA TRP A 58 2.83 29.72 13.33
C TRP A 58 2.98 28.20 13.46
N ILE A 59 4.21 27.67 13.35
CA ILE A 59 4.51 26.25 13.58
C ILE A 59 4.08 25.81 14.99
N ALA A 60 4.31 26.62 16.03
CA ALA A 60 3.86 26.32 17.39
C ALA A 60 2.33 26.30 17.52
N ALA A 61 1.63 27.21 16.85
CA ALA A 61 0.18 27.31 16.90
C ALA A 61 -0.53 26.15 16.19
N VAL A 62 -0.01 25.70 15.03
CA VAL A 62 -0.58 24.55 14.31
C VAL A 62 -0.09 23.21 14.86
N ASN A 63 1.20 23.13 15.23
CA ASN A 63 1.87 21.90 15.65
C ASN A 63 2.60 22.11 17.00
N PRO A 64 1.87 22.25 18.12
CA PRO A 64 2.45 22.56 19.44
C PRO A 64 3.41 21.49 19.96
N ASN A 65 3.36 20.26 19.45
CA ASN A 65 4.30 19.20 19.81
C ASN A 65 5.69 19.38 19.17
N SER A 66 5.80 20.15 18.08
CA SER A 66 7.07 20.36 17.35
C SER A 66 8.13 21.16 18.13
N MET A 67 7.73 21.90 19.16
CA MET A 67 8.62 22.72 20.00
C MET A 67 9.03 22.06 21.33
N ARG A 68 8.60 20.83 21.61
CA ARG A 68 9.06 20.13 22.82
C ARG A 68 10.55 19.78 22.67
N PRO A 69 11.45 20.27 23.56
CA PRO A 69 12.84 19.85 23.51
C PRO A 69 12.92 18.35 23.81
N GLN A 70 13.59 17.59 22.93
CA GLN A 70 13.93 16.20 23.23
C GLN A 70 14.85 16.18 24.45
N GLN A 71 14.41 15.56 25.53
CA GLN A 71 15.22 15.41 26.74
C GLN A 71 16.36 14.42 26.47
N LEU A 72 17.51 14.96 26.05
CA LEU A 72 18.78 14.25 26.04
C LEU A 72 19.20 13.93 27.47
N THR A 73 18.71 12.81 28.01
CA THR A 73 19.13 12.30 29.32
C THR A 73 20.63 12.01 29.30
N PRO A 74 21.46 12.67 30.13
CA PRO A 74 22.91 12.50 30.09
C PRO A 74 23.29 11.08 30.51
N ARG A 75 23.98 10.37 29.62
CA ARG A 75 24.42 8.98 29.82
C ARG A 75 25.46 8.91 30.95
N ARG A 76 25.02 8.46 32.13
CA ARG A 76 25.90 8.27 33.31
C ARG A 76 26.99 7.23 32.98
N SER A 77 28.19 7.46 33.51
CA SER A 77 29.43 6.83 33.09
C SER A 77 29.66 5.41 33.63
N GLY A 78 30.21 4.56 32.76
CA GLY A 78 31.09 3.44 33.09
C GLY A 78 32.34 3.58 32.23
N ALA A 79 33.52 3.50 32.83
CA ALA A 79 34.78 3.95 32.20
C ALA A 79 35.57 2.81 31.51
N TRP A 80 36.56 3.17 30.66
CA TRP A 80 38.00 2.93 30.87
C TRP A 80 38.82 3.22 29.58
N GLY A 81 39.83 4.10 29.67
CA GLY A 81 40.84 4.39 28.61
C GLY A 81 40.34 5.21 27.40
N TRP A 82 41.09 6.16 26.82
CA TRP A 82 42.37 6.80 27.19
C TRP A 82 42.31 8.31 26.86
N VAL A 83 43.25 9.11 27.37
CA VAL A 83 43.32 10.57 27.18
C VAL A 83 44.55 10.97 26.35
N ILE A 84 44.37 11.91 25.41
CA ILE A 84 45.28 12.97 24.91
C ILE A 84 44.62 13.58 23.64
N GLY A 85 44.47 14.90 23.45
CA GLY A 85 44.67 16.02 24.39
C GLY A 85 44.62 17.40 23.70
N VAL A 86 44.51 18.46 24.53
CA VAL A 86 44.89 19.88 24.28
C VAL A 86 44.04 20.72 23.29
N GLY A 87 43.68 21.95 23.71
CA GLY A 87 43.21 23.05 22.85
C GLY A 87 41.77 23.51 23.08
N SER A 88 41.41 24.67 23.67
CA SER A 88 41.98 25.66 24.61
C SER A 88 41.11 26.94 24.48
N LEU A 89 41.09 27.85 25.48
CA LEU A 89 40.28 29.10 25.56
C LEU A 89 38.74 28.93 25.69
N THR A 90 37.94 29.88 26.24
CA THR A 90 37.93 30.58 27.56
C THR A 90 36.65 31.46 27.68
N LEU A 91 36.17 31.69 28.91
CA LEU A 91 35.35 32.79 29.52
C LEU A 91 34.93 33.99 28.61
N VAL A 92 33.79 34.73 28.78
CA VAL A 92 32.86 35.14 29.87
C VAL A 92 31.43 35.30 29.25
N GLY A 93 30.24 35.38 29.90
CA GLY A 93 29.76 35.32 31.29
C GLY A 93 28.61 36.34 31.57
N ALA A 94 28.36 36.68 32.85
CA ALA A 94 27.42 37.71 33.39
C ALA A 94 25.88 37.46 33.33
N VAL A 95 25.14 38.17 34.21
CA VAL A 95 23.70 37.98 34.56
C VAL A 95 23.01 39.34 34.74
N ALA A 96 21.72 39.45 34.39
CA ALA A 96 20.84 40.55 34.84
C ALA A 96 19.37 40.11 35.00
N LEU A 97 18.73 40.54 36.09
CA LEU A 97 17.28 40.40 36.38
C LEU A 97 16.57 41.73 36.12
N ILE A 98 15.36 41.71 35.52
CA ILE A 98 14.32 42.74 35.73
C ILE A 98 12.94 42.04 35.75
N SER A 99 12.03 42.51 36.61
CA SER A 99 10.69 41.94 36.82
C SER A 99 9.57 42.96 36.61
N ALA A 100 8.51 42.58 35.87
CA ALA A 100 7.15 43.15 35.92
C ALA A 100 6.20 42.11 35.25
N LEU A 101 5.15 41.58 35.90
CA LEU A 101 3.88 42.19 36.33
C LEU A 101 3.02 42.73 35.17
N ILE A 102 1.84 42.12 34.93
CA ILE A 102 0.50 42.75 35.03
C ILE A 102 -0.65 41.78 34.65
N SER A 103 -1.76 41.89 35.40
CA SER A 103 -3.15 41.45 35.16
C SER A 103 -3.50 40.05 34.61
N SER A 104 -3.84 39.19 35.57
CA SER A 104 -5.08 38.40 35.68
C SER A 104 -6.24 38.66 34.69
N SER A 105 -6.92 37.57 34.30
CA SER A 105 -8.39 37.49 34.19
C SER A 105 -8.86 36.06 34.54
N LEU A 106 -9.85 35.96 35.45
CA LEU A 106 -10.53 34.72 35.87
C LEU A 106 -11.98 34.70 35.29
N VAL A 107 -12.88 33.90 35.87
CA VAL A 107 -14.36 33.82 35.62
C VAL A 107 -14.71 32.75 34.52
N PRO A 108 -15.66 31.82 34.77
CA PRO A 108 -15.35 30.61 35.53
C PRO A 108 -15.92 29.31 34.90
N SER A 109 -15.83 28.19 35.62
CA SER A 109 -16.64 26.98 35.36
C SER A 109 -17.95 27.04 36.15
N ASP A 110 -19.05 26.56 35.57
CA ASP A 110 -20.31 26.32 36.28
C ASP A 110 -20.99 25.03 35.78
N PRO A 111 -21.30 24.05 36.65
CA PRO A 111 -22.03 22.84 36.30
C PRO A 111 -23.42 22.77 36.98
N ASP A 112 -24.51 22.70 36.21
CA ASP A 112 -25.81 22.24 36.72
C ASP A 112 -26.30 20.99 35.97
N THR A 113 -26.92 20.08 36.72
CA THR A 113 -27.35 18.75 36.29
C THR A 113 -28.85 18.65 36.45
N ARG A 114 -29.60 18.63 35.33
CA ARG A 114 -31.04 18.37 35.37
C ARG A 114 -31.56 17.63 34.14
N GLN A 115 -31.79 16.33 34.28
CA GLN A 115 -32.80 15.63 33.47
C GLN A 115 -34.19 16.12 33.89
N PRO A 116 -35.15 16.09 32.96
CA PRO A 116 -36.33 15.25 33.22
C PRO A 116 -36.41 14.05 32.29
N ARG A 117 -36.96 12.94 32.79
CA ARG A 117 -37.43 11.82 31.97
C ARG A 117 -38.91 12.00 31.66
N THR A 118 -39.33 11.70 30.43
CA THR A 118 -40.71 11.23 30.14
C THR A 118 -40.68 10.18 29.02
N PRO A 119 -41.62 9.21 28.98
CA PRO A 119 -41.44 7.98 28.21
C PRO A 119 -42.59 7.67 27.22
N LEU A 120 -42.56 6.44 26.67
CA LEU A 120 -43.56 5.79 25.80
C LEU A 120 -43.81 6.38 24.39
N ALA A 121 -43.45 5.58 23.39
CA ALA A 121 -44.25 5.40 22.18
C ALA A 121 -43.99 4.02 21.55
N SER A 122 -44.33 2.92 22.26
CA SER A 122 -44.32 1.59 21.64
C SER A 122 -45.51 1.47 20.68
N ARG A 123 -45.24 1.22 19.40
CA ARG A 123 -46.26 0.85 18.41
C ARG A 123 -45.81 -0.35 17.59
N GLN A 124 -46.27 -1.52 18.00
CA GLN A 124 -46.32 -2.70 17.14
C GLN A 124 -47.28 -2.41 15.98
N ALA A 125 -46.89 -2.77 14.75
CA ALA A 125 -47.78 -2.83 13.60
C ALA A 125 -48.11 -4.31 13.30
N PRO A 126 -49.39 -4.69 13.14
CA PRO A 126 -49.77 -6.09 12.95
C PRO A 126 -49.46 -6.59 11.54
N LEU A 127 -49.11 -7.87 11.43
CA LEU A 127 -48.93 -8.57 10.15
C LEU A 127 -50.29 -8.83 9.47
N PRO A 128 -50.44 -8.54 8.16
CA PRO A 128 -51.64 -8.92 7.42
C PRO A 128 -51.63 -10.43 7.10
N SER A 129 -52.49 -11.21 7.76
CA SER A 129 -52.69 -12.64 7.45
C SER A 129 -53.28 -12.82 6.06
N ARG A 130 -52.48 -13.30 5.10
CA ARG A 130 -52.96 -13.60 3.75
C ARG A 130 -53.39 -15.07 3.66
N GLN A 131 -54.70 -15.31 3.77
CA GLN A 131 -55.31 -16.63 3.56
C GLN A 131 -55.03 -17.13 2.13
N ILE A 132 -54.78 -18.43 1.99
CA ILE A 132 -54.59 -19.10 0.69
C ILE A 132 -55.84 -19.95 0.41
N PRO A 133 -56.67 -19.61 -0.59
CA PRO A 133 -57.76 -20.46 -1.03
C PRO A 133 -57.23 -21.72 -1.74
N ILE A 134 -57.78 -22.89 -1.40
CA ILE A 134 -57.49 -24.16 -2.08
C ILE A 134 -58.46 -24.32 -3.26
N PRO A 135 -58.00 -24.40 -4.52
CA PRO A 135 -58.87 -24.69 -5.66
C PRO A 135 -58.92 -26.21 -5.91
N THR A 136 -59.95 -26.88 -5.40
CA THR A 136 -60.22 -28.30 -5.75
C THR A 136 -60.98 -28.41 -7.07
N HIS A 137 -60.27 -28.64 -8.18
CA HIS A 137 -60.90 -29.09 -9.43
C HIS A 137 -60.19 -30.30 -10.05
N ARG A 138 -61.00 -31.22 -10.60
CA ARG A 138 -60.57 -32.51 -11.14
C ARG A 138 -59.77 -32.33 -12.43
N ALA A 139 -58.73 -33.15 -12.61
CA ALA A 139 -58.00 -33.26 -13.87
C ALA A 139 -58.86 -33.95 -14.96
N PRO A 140 -58.93 -33.41 -16.18
CA PRO A 140 -59.37 -34.15 -17.37
C PRO A 140 -58.34 -35.21 -17.80
N LEU A 141 -58.79 -36.18 -18.59
CA LEU A 141 -57.94 -37.22 -19.18
C LEU A 141 -56.93 -36.63 -20.20
N PRO A 142 -55.75 -37.26 -20.39
CA PRO A 142 -54.74 -36.76 -21.31
C PRO A 142 -55.16 -36.94 -22.78
N SER A 143 -55.30 -35.81 -23.48
CA SER A 143 -55.42 -35.81 -24.95
C SER A 143 -54.16 -36.37 -25.60
N ARG A 144 -54.34 -37.07 -26.74
CA ARG A 144 -53.26 -37.69 -27.51
C ARG A 144 -52.17 -36.67 -27.88
N GLN A 145 -50.91 -37.00 -27.61
CA GLN A 145 -49.77 -36.25 -28.13
C GLN A 145 -49.69 -36.42 -29.67
N PRO A 146 -49.46 -35.34 -30.44
CA PRO A 146 -48.97 -35.45 -31.82
C PRO A 146 -47.60 -36.14 -31.87
N LEU A 147 -47.24 -36.67 -33.05
CA LEU A 147 -45.91 -37.27 -33.26
C LEU A 147 -44.78 -36.26 -32.97
N PRO A 148 -43.61 -36.72 -32.49
CA PRO A 148 -42.46 -35.85 -32.27
C PRO A 148 -41.99 -35.25 -33.60
N THR A 149 -42.14 -33.93 -33.73
CA THR A 149 -41.60 -33.18 -34.87
C THR A 149 -40.09 -33.38 -34.92
N ARG A 150 -39.58 -33.90 -36.05
CA ARG A 150 -38.15 -34.10 -36.29
C ARG A 150 -37.37 -32.84 -35.89
N PRO A 151 -36.32 -32.94 -35.03
CA PRO A 151 -35.51 -31.78 -34.68
C PRO A 151 -35.02 -31.07 -35.94
N ALA A 152 -35.16 -29.74 -35.97
CA ALA A 152 -34.57 -28.94 -37.03
C ALA A 152 -33.05 -29.22 -37.07
N PRO A 153 -32.42 -29.34 -38.26
CA PRO A 153 -30.99 -29.52 -38.35
C PRO A 153 -30.28 -28.42 -37.57
N GLN A 154 -29.38 -28.79 -36.64
CA GLN A 154 -28.46 -27.82 -36.06
C GLN A 154 -27.72 -27.14 -37.22
N PRO A 155 -27.60 -25.80 -37.23
CA PRO A 155 -26.85 -25.12 -38.28
C PRO A 155 -25.43 -25.68 -38.29
N ALA A 156 -25.00 -26.17 -39.46
CA ALA A 156 -23.67 -26.78 -39.60
C ALA A 156 -22.60 -25.79 -39.13
N PRO A 157 -21.53 -26.26 -38.47
CA PRO A 157 -20.48 -25.38 -37.96
C PRO A 157 -19.92 -24.54 -39.11
N SER A 158 -20.03 -23.22 -38.99
CA SER A 158 -19.72 -22.27 -40.06
C SER A 158 -18.34 -22.53 -40.67
N ALA A 159 -18.29 -22.60 -42.00
CA ALA A 159 -17.04 -22.84 -42.72
C ALA A 159 -15.94 -21.84 -42.29
N PRO A 160 -14.67 -22.25 -42.19
CA PRO A 160 -13.59 -21.35 -41.77
C PRO A 160 -13.53 -20.10 -42.64
N SER A 161 -13.67 -18.92 -42.03
CA SER A 161 -13.62 -17.65 -42.76
C SER A 161 -12.32 -17.55 -43.56
N THR A 162 -12.40 -17.05 -44.79
CA THR A 162 -11.24 -16.81 -45.66
C THR A 162 -10.46 -15.56 -45.22
N ASP A 163 -11.14 -14.59 -44.62
CA ASP A 163 -10.57 -13.33 -44.09
C ASP A 163 -9.43 -13.60 -43.07
N PRO A 164 -8.22 -13.07 -43.31
CA PRO A 164 -7.12 -13.14 -42.36
C PRO A 164 -7.42 -12.53 -40.98
N VAL A 165 -8.20 -11.46 -40.89
CA VAL A 165 -8.52 -10.80 -39.61
C VAL A 165 -9.43 -11.69 -38.77
N ALA A 166 -10.50 -12.25 -39.35
CA ALA A 166 -11.36 -13.23 -38.71
C ALA A 166 -10.60 -14.48 -38.22
N LYS A 167 -9.60 -14.97 -38.97
CA LYS A 167 -8.74 -16.08 -38.52
C LYS A 167 -7.92 -15.71 -37.26
N VAL A 168 -7.36 -14.50 -37.21
CA VAL A 168 -6.63 -14.00 -36.04
C VAL A 168 -7.55 -13.83 -34.83
N ILE A 169 -8.75 -13.27 -35.03
CA ILE A 169 -9.77 -13.12 -33.97
C ILE A 169 -10.24 -14.50 -33.46
N ALA A 170 -10.40 -15.49 -34.33
CA ALA A 170 -10.76 -16.86 -33.93
C ALA A 170 -9.67 -17.52 -33.09
N ALA A 171 -8.39 -17.34 -33.44
CA ALA A 171 -7.27 -17.81 -32.63
C ALA A 171 -7.21 -17.09 -31.26
N PHE A 172 -7.39 -15.77 -31.23
CA PHE A 172 -7.45 -14.99 -30.00
C PHE A 172 -8.57 -15.44 -29.06
N LYS A 173 -9.77 -15.77 -29.57
CA LYS A 173 -10.89 -16.27 -28.74
C LYS A 173 -10.50 -17.53 -27.97
N LYS A 174 -9.80 -18.48 -28.61
CA LYS A 174 -9.29 -19.69 -27.94
C LYS A 174 -8.29 -19.36 -26.82
N ASP A 175 -7.37 -18.43 -27.08
CA ASP A 175 -6.37 -17.98 -26.11
C ASP A 175 -7.01 -17.24 -24.92
N ARG A 176 -8.04 -16.41 -25.18
CA ARG A 176 -8.87 -15.76 -24.15
C ARG A 176 -9.63 -16.77 -23.30
N ASP A 177 -10.27 -17.76 -23.90
CA ASP A 177 -11.10 -18.72 -23.15
C ASP A 177 -10.22 -19.59 -22.23
N LYS A 178 -8.99 -19.90 -22.68
CA LYS A 178 -7.93 -20.48 -21.84
C LYS A 178 -7.44 -19.51 -20.76
N PHE A 179 -7.22 -18.24 -21.07
CA PHE A 179 -6.83 -17.21 -20.09
C PHE A 179 -7.88 -17.06 -18.98
N ASN A 180 -9.16 -16.92 -19.33
CA ASN A 180 -10.28 -16.86 -18.38
C ASN A 180 -10.29 -18.08 -17.45
N THR A 181 -10.08 -19.29 -18.01
CA THR A 181 -10.05 -20.57 -17.28
C THR A 181 -8.86 -20.69 -16.32
N LEU A 182 -7.76 -19.97 -16.59
CA LEU A 182 -6.59 -19.91 -15.70
C LEU A 182 -6.75 -18.80 -14.65
N ALA A 183 -7.20 -17.60 -15.05
CA ALA A 183 -7.44 -16.47 -14.15
C ALA A 183 -8.47 -16.81 -13.07
N ALA A 184 -9.55 -17.53 -13.41
CA ALA A 184 -10.56 -17.98 -12.46
C ALA A 184 -10.02 -18.89 -11.33
N LYS A 185 -8.84 -19.51 -11.50
CA LYS A 185 -8.17 -20.31 -10.45
C LYS A 185 -7.47 -19.44 -9.40
N LEU A 186 -7.34 -18.14 -9.65
CA LEU A 186 -6.79 -17.15 -8.73
C LEU A 186 -7.90 -16.31 -8.08
N ASN A 187 -9.18 -16.66 -8.27
CA ASN A 187 -10.30 -15.99 -7.58
C ASN A 187 -10.11 -16.07 -6.06
N GLY A 188 -10.17 -14.92 -5.38
CA GLY A 188 -9.93 -14.79 -3.95
C GLY A 188 -8.45 -14.70 -3.53
N ASN A 189 -7.50 -14.95 -4.44
CA ASN A 189 -6.09 -14.71 -4.15
C ASN A 189 -5.79 -13.19 -4.15
N PRO A 190 -5.09 -12.65 -3.12
CA PRO A 190 -4.89 -11.21 -2.99
C PRO A 190 -4.12 -10.60 -4.17
N VAL A 191 -3.08 -11.29 -4.66
CA VAL A 191 -2.17 -10.79 -5.71
C VAL A 191 -2.62 -11.12 -7.15
N ALA A 192 -3.80 -11.72 -7.32
CA ALA A 192 -4.34 -12.11 -8.62
C ALA A 192 -4.25 -11.02 -9.72
N PRO A 193 -4.54 -9.72 -9.46
CA PRO A 193 -4.46 -8.68 -10.50
C PRO A 193 -3.05 -8.49 -11.08
N LEU A 194 -2.01 -8.67 -10.25
CA LEU A 194 -0.60 -8.57 -10.67
C LEU A 194 -0.19 -9.77 -11.54
N VAL A 195 -0.71 -10.95 -11.21
CA VAL A 195 -0.35 -12.22 -11.86
C VAL A 195 -1.09 -12.40 -13.19
N THR A 196 -2.37 -12.05 -13.25
CA THR A 196 -3.16 -12.17 -14.48
C THR A 196 -2.90 -11.03 -15.46
N ASN A 197 -2.61 -9.82 -14.96
CA ASN A 197 -2.63 -8.59 -15.75
C ASN A 197 -3.92 -8.47 -16.59
N GLU A 198 -5.06 -8.83 -16.00
CA GLU A 198 -6.34 -8.91 -16.70
C GLU A 198 -6.72 -7.57 -17.35
N ARG A 199 -6.39 -6.43 -16.74
CA ARG A 199 -6.64 -5.10 -17.36
C ARG A 199 -6.02 -4.99 -18.75
N ARG A 200 -4.78 -5.45 -18.96
CA ARG A 200 -4.14 -5.41 -20.28
C ARG A 200 -4.75 -6.45 -21.23
N PHE A 201 -5.10 -7.64 -20.73
CA PHE A 201 -5.79 -8.64 -21.54
C PHE A 201 -7.16 -8.15 -22.04
N ARG A 202 -7.97 -7.52 -21.17
CA ARG A 202 -9.28 -6.94 -21.52
C ARG A 202 -9.16 -5.74 -22.46
N TYR A 203 -8.11 -4.93 -22.33
CA TYR A 203 -7.79 -3.89 -23.32
C TYR A 203 -7.53 -4.49 -24.71
N LEU A 204 -6.78 -5.60 -24.80
CA LEU A 204 -6.51 -6.29 -26.05
C LEU A 204 -7.78 -6.97 -26.62
N GLU A 205 -8.66 -7.50 -25.76
CA GLU A 205 -9.99 -8.00 -26.17
C GLU A 205 -10.88 -6.89 -26.76
N GLY A 206 -10.93 -5.72 -26.10
CA GLY A 206 -11.66 -4.55 -26.61
C GLY A 206 -11.07 -4.01 -27.91
N TYR A 207 -9.74 -3.98 -28.04
CA TYR A 207 -9.06 -3.57 -29.27
C TYR A 207 -9.34 -4.53 -30.43
N LEU A 208 -9.24 -5.85 -30.21
CA LEU A 208 -9.54 -6.89 -31.22
C LEU A 208 -11.03 -7.00 -31.59
N SER A 209 -11.90 -6.29 -30.88
CA SER A 209 -13.33 -6.18 -31.19
C SER A 209 -13.68 -4.99 -32.10
N GLN A 210 -12.69 -4.17 -32.51
CA GLN A 210 -12.90 -3.00 -33.37
C GLN A 210 -13.09 -3.38 -34.84
N SER A 211 -14.01 -2.70 -35.53
CA SER A 211 -14.14 -2.75 -36.99
C SER A 211 -12.99 -2.01 -37.68
N GLY A 212 -12.59 -2.48 -38.87
CA GLY A 212 -11.55 -1.81 -39.68
C GLY A 212 -10.11 -2.06 -39.23
N LEU A 213 -9.85 -3.01 -38.32
CA LEU A 213 -8.50 -3.45 -37.97
C LEU A 213 -7.74 -3.95 -39.21
N SER A 214 -6.50 -3.50 -39.37
CA SER A 214 -5.56 -4.14 -40.30
C SER A 214 -5.09 -5.50 -39.76
N GLU A 215 -4.79 -6.43 -40.66
CA GLU A 215 -4.27 -7.75 -40.30
C GLU A 215 -3.00 -7.67 -39.43
N SER A 216 -2.13 -6.70 -39.71
CA SER A 216 -0.91 -6.44 -38.92
C SER A 216 -1.24 -6.04 -37.48
N ASN A 217 -2.18 -5.12 -37.27
CA ASN A 217 -2.59 -4.67 -35.95
C ASN A 217 -3.29 -5.80 -35.17
N ALA A 218 -4.16 -6.57 -35.84
CA ALA A 218 -4.81 -7.74 -35.24
C ALA A 218 -3.77 -8.79 -34.82
N LYS A 219 -2.80 -9.13 -35.69
CA LYS A 219 -1.70 -10.05 -35.38
C LYS A 219 -0.87 -9.59 -34.19
N LYS A 220 -0.54 -8.29 -34.12
CA LYS A 220 0.22 -7.71 -33.00
C LYS A 220 -0.53 -7.86 -31.68
N ALA A 221 -1.79 -7.44 -31.61
CA ALA A 221 -2.60 -7.52 -30.39
C ALA A 221 -2.87 -8.97 -29.95
N ALA A 222 -3.14 -9.89 -30.89
CA ALA A 222 -3.31 -11.31 -30.58
C ALA A 222 -2.00 -11.98 -30.09
N THR A 223 -0.85 -11.54 -30.60
CA THR A 223 0.47 -12.02 -30.13
C THR A 223 0.74 -11.52 -28.71
N GLU A 224 0.45 -10.25 -28.41
CA GLU A 224 0.61 -9.69 -27.06
C GLU A 224 -0.33 -10.40 -26.05
N ALA A 225 -1.58 -10.67 -26.43
CA ALA A 225 -2.51 -11.45 -25.60
C ALA A 225 -1.99 -12.86 -25.30
N ARG A 226 -1.37 -13.53 -26.29
CA ARG A 226 -0.73 -14.84 -26.07
C ARG A 226 0.46 -14.75 -25.12
N GLN A 227 1.26 -13.69 -25.18
CA GLN A 227 2.36 -13.46 -24.24
C GLN A 227 1.85 -13.28 -22.80
N HIS A 228 0.70 -12.63 -22.58
CA HIS A 228 0.05 -12.57 -21.27
C HIS A 228 -0.45 -13.94 -20.79
N LEU A 229 -1.10 -14.72 -21.67
CA LEU A 229 -1.53 -16.09 -21.38
C LEU A 229 -0.36 -17.00 -20.98
N GLU A 230 0.72 -17.00 -21.77
CA GLU A 230 1.94 -17.75 -21.45
C GLU A 230 2.58 -17.31 -20.13
N SER A 231 2.53 -16.02 -19.82
CA SER A 231 3.06 -15.47 -18.57
C SER A 231 2.26 -15.93 -17.36
N LEU A 232 0.92 -15.99 -17.48
CA LEU A 232 0.03 -16.55 -16.46
C LEU A 232 0.27 -18.07 -16.27
N GLU A 233 0.49 -18.83 -17.35
CA GLU A 233 0.86 -20.25 -17.26
C GLU A 233 2.20 -20.45 -16.56
N LYS A 234 3.22 -19.65 -16.92
CA LYS A 234 4.55 -19.66 -16.27
C LYS A 234 4.43 -19.29 -14.78
N ALA A 235 3.59 -18.32 -14.44
CA ALA A 235 3.34 -17.90 -13.05
C ALA A 235 2.64 -18.98 -12.21
N ILE A 236 1.58 -19.63 -12.75
CA ILE A 236 0.89 -20.74 -12.07
C ILE A 236 1.84 -21.94 -11.86
N ALA A 237 2.64 -22.27 -12.87
CA ALA A 237 3.63 -23.35 -12.77
C ALA A 237 4.77 -23.01 -11.78
N ALA A 238 5.17 -21.75 -11.67
CA ALA A 238 6.14 -21.30 -10.68
C ALA A 238 5.55 -21.29 -9.25
N ALA A 239 4.33 -20.78 -9.07
CA ALA A 239 3.66 -20.72 -7.78
C ALA A 239 3.46 -22.13 -7.18
N LYS A 240 3.01 -23.10 -8.00
CA LYS A 240 2.90 -24.51 -7.57
C LYS A 240 4.25 -25.11 -7.08
N LYS A 241 5.40 -24.59 -7.55
CA LYS A 241 6.72 -25.03 -7.07
C LYS A 241 7.16 -24.36 -5.77
N ARG A 242 6.68 -23.14 -5.45
CA ARG A 242 7.09 -22.42 -4.22
C ARG A 242 6.43 -22.99 -2.98
N ARG A 243 5.10 -23.15 -3.01
CA ARG A 243 4.18 -23.66 -1.95
C ARG A 243 4.60 -24.91 -1.17
N GLY A 244 5.69 -25.58 -1.55
CA GLY A 244 6.34 -26.58 -0.72
C GLY A 244 7.21 -26.00 0.41
N ASN A 245 7.34 -24.65 0.54
CA ASN A 245 8.23 -23.97 1.48
C ASN A 245 9.65 -24.56 1.47
N SER A 246 10.37 -24.32 0.38
CA SER A 246 11.57 -25.10 0.02
C SER A 246 12.78 -24.84 0.93
N SER A 247 12.79 -23.75 1.70
CA SER A 247 13.78 -23.50 2.76
C SER A 247 13.30 -23.92 4.17
N GLY A 248 12.03 -24.29 4.33
CA GLY A 248 11.41 -24.59 5.63
C GLY A 248 11.36 -23.40 6.60
N THR A 249 11.50 -22.15 6.10
CA THR A 249 11.55 -20.96 6.96
C THR A 249 10.16 -20.38 7.22
N SER A 250 9.96 -19.77 8.40
CA SER A 250 8.72 -19.04 8.72
C SER A 250 8.50 -17.79 7.86
N ILE A 251 9.51 -17.38 7.07
CA ILE A 251 9.48 -16.22 6.18
C ILE A 251 8.96 -16.66 4.80
N GLU A 252 9.46 -17.77 4.26
CA GLU A 252 8.92 -18.38 3.05
C GLU A 252 7.49 -18.88 3.28
N GLN A 253 7.22 -19.54 4.42
CA GLN A 253 5.86 -19.95 4.81
C GLN A 253 4.86 -18.78 4.75
N TYR A 254 5.18 -17.66 5.40
CA TYR A 254 4.32 -16.47 5.41
C TYR A 254 4.03 -15.95 3.99
N VAL A 255 5.04 -15.91 3.12
CA VAL A 255 4.89 -15.40 1.75
C VAL A 255 4.14 -16.38 0.85
N ASP A 256 4.36 -17.69 1.01
CA ASP A 256 3.62 -18.72 0.30
C ASP A 256 2.14 -18.73 0.72
N ASP A 257 1.83 -18.69 2.01
CA ASP A 257 0.45 -18.68 2.52
C ASP A 257 -0.29 -17.39 2.12
N SER A 258 0.36 -16.23 2.29
CA SER A 258 -0.24 -14.91 2.05
C SER A 258 -0.40 -14.56 0.56
N ALA A 259 0.10 -15.40 -0.35
CA ALA A 259 -0.01 -15.19 -1.79
C ALA A 259 -0.26 -16.47 -2.60
N ASP A 260 -0.56 -17.61 -1.98
CA ASP A 260 -0.64 -18.94 -2.64
C ASP A 260 0.60 -19.23 -3.52
N GLY A 261 1.78 -18.90 -3.00
CA GLY A 261 3.09 -18.99 -3.66
C GLY A 261 3.29 -18.12 -4.89
N PHE A 262 2.37 -17.21 -5.24
CA PHE A 262 2.51 -16.36 -6.43
C PHE A 262 3.57 -15.27 -6.27
N VAL A 263 3.75 -14.72 -5.07
CA VAL A 263 4.87 -13.82 -4.75
C VAL A 263 6.18 -14.62 -4.69
N ALA A 264 7.23 -14.08 -5.29
CA ALA A 264 8.56 -14.69 -5.31
C ALA A 264 9.48 -14.05 -4.25
N LEU A 265 10.14 -14.85 -3.42
CA LEU A 265 11.27 -14.42 -2.59
C LEU A 265 12.60 -14.49 -3.36
N SER A 266 13.55 -13.64 -2.98
CA SER A 266 14.90 -13.59 -3.54
C SER A 266 15.87 -13.02 -2.51
N TRP A 267 17.04 -13.63 -2.35
CA TRP A 267 17.96 -13.37 -1.23
C TRP A 267 19.19 -12.54 -1.67
N ASP A 268 18.92 -11.45 -2.38
CA ASP A 268 19.83 -10.63 -3.19
C ASP A 268 19.58 -9.12 -3.05
N ALA A 269 18.89 -8.66 -1.99
CA ALA A 269 18.54 -7.24 -1.82
C ALA A 269 19.74 -6.28 -1.86
N THR A 270 20.94 -6.73 -1.46
CA THR A 270 22.18 -5.93 -1.53
C THR A 270 22.63 -5.58 -2.96
N THR A 271 22.13 -6.27 -3.98
CA THR A 271 22.41 -6.00 -5.41
C THR A 271 21.18 -5.61 -6.21
N ALA A 272 19.97 -5.98 -5.76
CA ALA A 272 18.72 -5.60 -6.43
C ALA A 272 18.19 -4.23 -5.98
N CYS A 273 18.28 -3.92 -4.68
CA CYS A 273 17.64 -2.76 -4.06
C CYS A 273 18.55 -1.54 -4.07
N ASN A 274 18.66 -0.91 -5.25
CA ASN A 274 19.46 0.29 -5.49
C ASN A 274 18.96 1.50 -4.67
N SER A 275 19.41 1.62 -3.41
CA SER A 275 19.13 2.77 -2.55
C SER A 275 20.42 3.37 -1.96
N LYS A 276 20.52 4.70 -1.99
CA LYS A 276 21.63 5.46 -1.38
C LYS A 276 21.34 5.71 0.10
N LEU A 277 21.55 4.67 0.91
CA LEU A 277 21.45 4.75 2.36
C LEU A 277 22.44 5.76 2.97
N LYS A 278 22.13 6.25 4.17
CA LYS A 278 22.94 7.23 4.90
C LYS A 278 23.33 6.66 6.27
N GLY A 279 24.60 6.80 6.67
CA GLY A 279 25.11 6.23 7.92
C GLY A 279 25.03 4.70 7.94
N ASP A 280 24.90 4.12 9.14
CA ASP A 280 24.94 2.66 9.37
C ASP A 280 23.66 1.91 8.96
N MET A 281 22.71 2.58 8.30
CA MET A 281 21.49 1.94 7.79
C MET A 281 21.82 0.88 6.74
N LYS A 282 21.05 -0.21 6.73
CA LYS A 282 21.21 -1.34 5.80
C LYS A 282 19.85 -1.69 5.18
N ILE A 283 19.83 -2.00 3.88
CA ILE A 283 18.62 -2.48 3.20
C ILE A 283 18.12 -3.75 3.91
N GLY A 284 16.84 -3.74 4.31
CA GLY A 284 16.08 -4.92 4.68
C GLY A 284 15.61 -5.69 3.45
N GLY A 285 14.87 -5.02 2.56
CA GLY A 285 14.40 -5.56 1.30
C GLY A 285 14.04 -4.48 0.26
N CYS A 286 13.36 -4.92 -0.80
CA CYS A 286 12.56 -4.08 -1.70
C CYS A 286 11.63 -4.95 -2.57
N VAL A 287 10.52 -4.37 -3.06
CA VAL A 287 9.79 -4.86 -4.24
C VAL A 287 10.30 -4.13 -5.49
N LYS A 288 10.73 -4.86 -6.53
CA LYS A 288 11.37 -4.24 -7.72
C LYS A 288 11.23 -5.08 -8.99
N ASP A 289 11.13 -4.40 -10.14
CA ASP A 289 11.12 -4.88 -11.55
C ASP A 289 10.03 -5.91 -11.93
N ASN A 290 9.41 -6.57 -10.95
CA ASN A 290 8.24 -7.41 -11.06
C ASN A 290 7.41 -7.18 -9.79
N LYS A 291 6.18 -6.66 -9.94
CA LYS A 291 5.30 -6.26 -8.83
C LYS A 291 4.95 -7.42 -7.86
N ALA A 292 5.19 -8.69 -8.24
CA ALA A 292 5.04 -9.87 -7.40
C ALA A 292 6.38 -10.53 -7.01
N LYS A 293 7.48 -9.77 -6.86
CA LYS A 293 8.77 -10.25 -6.36
C LYS A 293 9.29 -9.36 -5.22
N ILE A 294 9.54 -10.00 -4.08
CA ILE A 294 10.21 -9.42 -2.91
C ILE A 294 11.68 -9.83 -2.93
N HIS A 295 12.58 -8.86 -2.80
CA HIS A 295 13.99 -9.06 -2.56
C HIS A 295 14.29 -8.80 -1.08
N LEU A 296 14.97 -9.74 -0.39
CA LEU A 296 15.32 -9.66 1.02
C LEU A 296 16.84 -9.77 1.24
N ARG A 297 17.34 -9.15 2.30
CA ARG A 297 18.70 -9.37 2.80
C ARG A 297 18.75 -10.67 3.62
N ARG A 298 19.75 -11.50 3.34
CA ARG A 298 20.03 -12.76 4.07
C ARG A 298 20.24 -12.50 5.56
N ARG A 299 20.02 -13.54 6.38
CA ARG A 299 20.28 -13.52 7.83
C ARG A 299 21.78 -13.62 8.15
N ASP A 300 22.53 -12.59 7.78
CA ASP A 300 23.99 -12.46 7.95
C ASP A 300 24.42 -12.00 9.35
N GLY A 301 23.54 -12.11 10.35
CA GLY A 301 23.72 -11.55 11.69
C GLY A 301 23.26 -10.09 11.83
N THR A 302 23.04 -9.35 10.73
CA THR A 302 22.46 -7.98 10.79
C THR A 302 21.05 -7.97 11.34
N PHE A 303 20.22 -8.93 10.92
CA PHE A 303 18.79 -8.96 11.22
C PHE A 303 18.44 -10.22 12.02
N GLY A 304 17.75 -10.02 13.15
CA GLY A 304 17.13 -11.11 13.91
C GLY A 304 15.90 -11.68 13.19
N GLN A 305 15.38 -12.81 13.68
CA GLN A 305 14.16 -13.42 13.10
C GLN A 305 12.98 -12.46 13.12
N TRP A 306 12.80 -11.70 14.21
CA TRP A 306 11.81 -10.64 14.33
C TRP A 306 11.99 -9.55 13.27
N SER A 307 13.21 -9.02 13.12
CA SER A 307 13.50 -7.99 12.11
C SER A 307 13.19 -8.48 10.70
N GLN A 308 13.53 -9.73 10.37
CA GLN A 308 13.20 -10.31 9.06
C GLN A 308 11.70 -10.55 8.86
N LYS A 309 10.93 -10.87 9.92
CA LYS A 309 9.46 -10.92 9.87
C LYS A 309 8.89 -9.53 9.55
N MET A 310 9.27 -8.50 10.32
CA MET A 310 8.83 -7.12 10.08
C MET A 310 9.15 -6.67 8.65
N ILE A 311 10.36 -6.93 8.16
CA ILE A 311 10.77 -6.58 6.79
C ILE A 311 9.94 -7.33 5.75
N VAL A 312 9.74 -8.65 5.84
CA VAL A 312 8.97 -9.37 4.79
C VAL A 312 7.50 -8.98 4.76
N VAL A 313 6.91 -8.63 5.91
CA VAL A 313 5.54 -8.11 5.98
C VAL A 313 5.45 -6.69 5.41
N HIS A 314 6.47 -5.85 5.59
CA HIS A 314 6.58 -4.52 4.98
C HIS A 314 6.66 -4.60 3.45
N GLU A 315 7.55 -5.45 2.92
CA GLU A 315 7.67 -5.65 1.47
C GLU A 315 6.39 -6.26 0.87
N MET A 316 5.71 -7.15 1.62
CA MET A 316 4.42 -7.70 1.21
C MET A 316 3.33 -6.61 1.21
N ALA A 317 3.35 -5.65 2.15
CA ALA A 317 2.46 -4.50 2.12
C ALA A 317 2.61 -3.69 0.83
N HIS A 318 3.83 -3.50 0.31
CA HIS A 318 4.04 -2.86 -0.99
C HIS A 318 3.45 -3.67 -2.16
N VAL A 319 3.56 -5.00 -2.15
CA VAL A 319 2.87 -5.84 -3.14
C VAL A 319 1.35 -5.57 -3.11
N TYR A 320 0.76 -5.42 -1.92
CA TYR A 320 -0.67 -5.19 -1.73
C TYR A 320 -1.12 -3.75 -2.03
N GLN A 321 -0.31 -2.74 -1.73
CA GLN A 321 -0.51 -1.35 -2.18
C GLN A 321 -0.62 -1.29 -3.70
N VAL A 322 0.25 -2.03 -4.38
CA VAL A 322 0.27 -2.12 -5.83
C VAL A 322 -0.87 -2.98 -6.39
N VAL A 323 -1.38 -3.98 -5.65
CA VAL A 323 -2.66 -4.65 -5.97
C VAL A 323 -3.83 -3.66 -5.99
N ASP A 324 -3.89 -2.75 -5.02
CA ASP A 324 -4.97 -1.76 -4.87
C ASP A 324 -4.98 -0.74 -6.04
N GLU A 325 -3.81 -0.20 -6.41
CA GLU A 325 -3.61 0.59 -7.65
C GLU A 325 -4.21 -0.13 -8.87
N GLU A 326 -3.80 -1.39 -9.07
CA GLU A 326 -4.07 -2.15 -10.28
C GLU A 326 -5.55 -2.56 -10.40
N ARG A 327 -6.25 -2.70 -9.26
CA ARG A 327 -7.72 -2.92 -9.18
C ARG A 327 -8.53 -1.63 -9.40
N ASN A 328 -8.07 -0.50 -8.88
CA ASN A 328 -8.83 0.76 -8.93
C ASN A 328 -8.63 1.58 -10.22
N TRP A 329 -7.52 1.37 -10.94
CA TRP A 329 -7.17 2.14 -12.15
C TRP A 329 -8.32 2.23 -13.18
N PRO A 330 -8.64 3.42 -13.74
CA PRO A 330 -7.92 4.70 -13.63
C PRO A 330 -8.39 5.61 -12.49
N LYS A 331 -9.11 5.08 -11.50
CA LYS A 331 -9.47 5.82 -10.28
C LYS A 331 -8.34 5.71 -9.27
N ALA A 332 -8.33 6.63 -8.30
CA ALA A 332 -7.49 6.53 -7.12
C ALA A 332 -7.76 5.22 -6.35
N SER A 333 -6.70 4.59 -5.84
CA SER A 333 -6.74 3.40 -4.97
C SER A 333 -7.43 3.69 -3.63
N GLU A 334 -7.76 2.67 -2.83
CA GLU A 334 -8.21 2.92 -1.44
C GLU A 334 -7.07 3.49 -0.59
N MET A 335 -5.84 3.01 -0.80
CA MET A 335 -4.60 3.60 -0.29
C MET A 335 -4.51 5.11 -0.59
N ASP A 336 -4.63 5.55 -1.85
CA ASP A 336 -4.58 6.97 -2.25
C ASP A 336 -5.60 7.80 -1.45
N LYS A 337 -6.80 7.24 -1.22
CA LYS A 337 -7.88 7.89 -0.47
C LYS A 337 -7.60 7.96 1.03
N LEU A 338 -6.67 7.16 1.57
CA LEU A 338 -6.19 7.24 2.95
C LEU A 338 -5.00 8.20 3.05
N LEU A 339 -4.00 8.07 2.18
CA LEU A 339 -2.83 8.95 2.12
C LEU A 339 -3.24 10.41 1.88
N LYS A 340 -4.21 10.67 0.99
CA LYS A 340 -4.78 12.01 0.73
C LYS A 340 -5.55 12.59 1.91
N LYS A 341 -5.98 11.79 2.88
CA LYS A 341 -6.58 12.25 4.15
C LYS A 341 -5.52 12.54 5.23
N GLY A 342 -4.23 12.37 4.92
CA GLY A 342 -3.12 12.59 5.85
C GLY A 342 -2.80 11.40 6.76
N LEU A 343 -3.50 10.27 6.63
CA LEU A 343 -3.13 9.03 7.33
C LEU A 343 -1.76 8.55 6.84
N PHE A 344 -1.03 7.87 7.73
CA PHE A 344 0.30 7.34 7.45
C PHE A 344 1.28 8.44 6.97
N ARG A 345 1.09 9.69 7.42
CA ARG A 345 1.81 10.90 6.94
C ARG A 345 1.74 11.12 5.42
N GLY A 346 0.80 10.49 4.71
CA GLY A 346 0.76 10.49 3.25
C GLY A 346 1.86 9.65 2.58
N SER A 347 2.53 8.75 3.31
CA SER A 347 3.62 7.92 2.81
C SER A 347 3.24 6.43 2.66
N HIS A 348 3.59 5.85 1.52
CA HIS A 348 3.45 4.42 1.23
C HIS A 348 4.29 3.57 2.19
N GLU A 349 5.52 4.02 2.48
CA GLU A 349 6.44 3.39 3.44
C GLU A 349 5.86 3.38 4.86
N SER A 350 5.24 4.48 5.29
CA SER A 350 4.62 4.57 6.62
C SER A 350 3.32 3.77 6.71
N MET A 351 2.64 3.53 5.58
CA MET A 351 1.51 2.61 5.52
C MET A 351 1.98 1.14 5.55
N ALA A 352 3.16 0.83 4.98
CA ALA A 352 3.78 -0.49 5.07
C ALA A 352 4.37 -0.79 6.46
N ASP A 353 4.99 0.20 7.12
CA ASP A 353 5.34 0.16 8.55
C ASP A 353 4.08 -0.19 9.38
N CYS A 354 2.98 0.55 9.16
CA CYS A 354 1.73 0.34 9.90
C CYS A 354 1.05 -1.01 9.62
N TYR A 355 1.05 -1.46 8.36
CA TYR A 355 0.57 -2.79 8.00
C TYR A 355 1.37 -3.88 8.73
N SER A 356 2.69 -3.72 8.84
CA SER A 356 3.57 -4.67 9.54
C SER A 356 3.32 -4.71 11.04
N LEU A 357 3.15 -3.54 11.66
CA LEU A 357 2.79 -3.38 13.07
C LEU A 357 1.41 -3.97 13.39
N GLU A 358 0.47 -3.94 12.44
CA GLU A 358 -0.88 -4.45 12.63
C GLU A 358 -0.97 -5.97 12.39
N TYR A 359 -0.37 -6.46 11.30
CA TYR A 359 -0.38 -7.88 10.94
C TYR A 359 0.40 -8.77 11.93
N LEU A 360 1.37 -8.20 12.66
CA LEU A 360 2.18 -8.93 13.64
C LEU A 360 1.79 -8.65 15.11
N ASP A 361 0.77 -7.81 15.36
CA ASP A 361 0.39 -7.27 16.69
C ASP A 361 1.59 -6.66 17.46
N GLU A 362 2.51 -6.05 16.73
CA GLU A 362 3.74 -5.46 17.30
C GLU A 362 3.48 -3.99 17.69
N PRO A 363 3.85 -3.56 18.91
CA PRO A 363 3.50 -2.24 19.42
C PRO A 363 4.32 -1.11 18.77
N ASP A 364 5.58 -1.37 18.43
CA ASP A 364 6.49 -0.43 17.75
C ASP A 364 7.47 -1.13 16.81
N LEU A 365 8.30 -0.35 16.11
CA LEU A 365 9.30 -0.84 15.17
C LEU A 365 10.64 -1.21 15.83
N LYS A 366 10.63 -1.65 17.11
CA LYS A 366 11.85 -1.90 17.89
C LYS A 366 11.79 -3.20 18.69
N GLN A 367 12.85 -4.02 18.58
CA GLN A 367 13.07 -5.14 19.48
C GLN A 367 14.47 -5.07 20.12
N GLY A 368 14.52 -4.76 21.41
CA GLY A 368 15.76 -4.57 22.15
C GLY A 368 16.60 -3.42 21.57
N ASN A 369 17.71 -3.76 20.90
CA ASN A 369 18.57 -2.81 20.21
C ASN A 369 18.35 -2.79 18.68
N ALA A 370 17.52 -3.68 18.13
CA ALA A 370 17.19 -3.70 16.70
C ALA A 370 16.06 -2.73 16.38
N TRP A 371 16.13 -2.10 15.20
CA TRP A 371 15.14 -1.17 14.67
C TRP A 371 14.92 -1.47 13.18
N VAL A 372 13.70 -1.28 12.70
CA VAL A 372 13.28 -1.59 11.31
C VAL A 372 12.32 -0.53 10.78
N GLY A 373 12.01 -0.58 9.49
CA GLY A 373 11.07 0.34 8.86
C GLY A 373 11.56 1.80 8.83
N TYR A 374 10.61 2.72 8.72
CA TYR A 374 10.87 4.16 8.59
C TYR A 374 10.55 4.95 9.86
N GLY A 375 10.45 4.24 10.99
CA GLY A 375 10.17 4.80 12.31
C GLY A 375 8.71 5.20 12.53
N TYR A 376 7.78 4.75 11.68
CA TYR A 376 6.37 5.13 11.81
C TYR A 376 5.56 4.15 12.66
N VAL A 377 5.43 4.48 13.96
CA VAL A 377 4.47 3.82 14.85
C VAL A 377 3.09 4.47 14.65
N CYS A 378 2.18 3.74 14.01
CA CYS A 378 0.85 4.26 13.68
C CYS A 378 -0.16 4.12 14.84
N ASN A 379 -1.13 5.03 14.86
CA ASN A 379 -2.10 5.13 15.97
C ASN A 379 -3.32 4.22 15.78
N ALA A 380 -4.15 4.06 16.82
CA ALA A 380 -5.32 3.16 16.81
C ALA A 380 -6.34 3.44 15.68
N SER A 381 -6.48 4.70 15.23
CA SER A 381 -7.33 5.06 14.08
C SER A 381 -6.73 4.57 12.75
N GLU A 382 -5.41 4.58 12.65
CA GLU A 382 -4.65 4.16 11.46
C GLU A 382 -4.55 2.64 11.37
N ARG A 383 -4.34 1.96 12.50
CA ARG A 383 -4.48 0.51 12.65
C ARG A 383 -5.87 0.03 12.21
N LYS A 384 -6.94 0.71 12.66
CA LYS A 384 -8.32 0.48 12.18
C LYS A 384 -8.48 0.76 10.67
N ALA A 385 -7.79 1.76 10.13
CA ALA A 385 -7.79 2.03 8.70
C ALA A 385 -7.05 0.96 7.88
N ILE A 386 -5.95 0.38 8.40
CA ILE A 386 -5.27 -0.78 7.82
C ILE A 386 -6.21 -1.99 7.77
N ARG A 387 -6.87 -2.36 8.89
CA ARG A 387 -7.82 -3.49 8.89
C ARG A 387 -8.94 -3.29 7.85
N LYS A 388 -9.52 -2.08 7.78
CA LYS A 388 -10.54 -1.78 6.77
C LYS A 388 -9.98 -1.87 5.35
N TRP A 389 -8.83 -1.27 5.09
CA TRP A 389 -8.19 -1.31 3.78
C TRP A 389 -7.92 -2.75 3.34
N ALA A 390 -7.30 -3.56 4.19
CA ALA A 390 -7.00 -4.96 3.90
C ALA A 390 -8.27 -5.76 3.57
N ALA A 391 -9.38 -5.53 4.30
CA ALA A 391 -10.67 -6.13 3.98
C ALA A 391 -11.24 -5.63 2.63
N ASP A 392 -11.23 -4.32 2.38
CA ASP A 392 -11.73 -3.72 1.13
C ASP A 392 -10.95 -4.21 -0.11
N VAL A 393 -9.63 -4.46 0.04
CA VAL A 393 -8.77 -4.97 -1.04
C VAL A 393 -8.54 -6.47 -0.97
N ASN A 394 -9.26 -7.24 -0.14
CA ASN A 394 -9.09 -8.70 0.02
C ASN A 394 -7.60 -9.08 0.13
N VAL A 395 -6.98 -8.62 1.22
CA VAL A 395 -5.58 -8.79 1.61
C VAL A 395 -5.56 -9.44 2.99
N PRO A 396 -4.63 -10.39 3.28
CA PRO A 396 -4.56 -11.04 4.57
C PRO A 396 -4.43 -10.05 5.74
N MET A 397 -5.07 -10.38 6.85
CA MET A 397 -4.87 -9.76 8.15
C MET A 397 -4.97 -10.86 9.20
N THR A 398 -4.32 -10.71 10.34
CA THR A 398 -4.59 -11.53 11.52
C THR A 398 -5.88 -11.09 12.20
N ASP A 399 -6.69 -12.04 12.67
CA ASP A 399 -7.97 -11.80 13.35
C ASP A 399 -7.81 -11.19 14.76
#